data_AF-A0A2C6D0Y6-F1
#
_entry.id   AF-A0A2C6D0Y6-F1
#
_cell.length_a   1.000
_cell.length_b   1.000
_cell.length_c   1.000
_cell.angle_alpha   90.00
_cell.angle_beta   90.00
_cell.angle_gamma   90.00
#
_symmetry.space_group_name_H-M   'P 1'
#
loop_
_entity.id
_entity.type
_entity.pdbx_description
1 polymer ?
#
loop_
_entity_poly.entity_id
_entity_poly.type
_entity_poly.pdbx_seq_one_letter_code
_entity_poly.pdbx_strand_id
1 'polypeptide(L)'
;MHLSNLISDATGGIHLLFSVVALIAGTYILFGRKGTVLHRKIGYLYTIAMTLVLVTAFVIYNLYGSFGIFHWLALVSSVTLVGGMVPMFLKLKGALAYHISFMYWSVVGLYGAFVAETLVRFPKVVVESGIPNGTFYLMTGIGVFVVMSIGNIVFFRNKDKWLKRYTAEFGRVEEPELNG
;
A
#
# COMPACT_ATOMS: atom_id res chain seq x y z
N MET A 1 24.73 14.37 6.68
CA MET A 1 23.68 13.31 6.77
C MET A 1 24.38 11.98 6.52
N HIS A 2 24.50 11.10 7.52
CA HIS A 2 25.17 9.82 7.33
C HIS A 2 24.18 8.78 6.78
N LEU A 3 24.55 8.08 5.71
CA LEU A 3 23.74 7.01 5.09
C LEU A 3 23.34 5.91 6.09
N SER A 4 24.12 5.75 7.18
CA SER A 4 23.87 4.80 8.26
C SER A 4 22.52 5.00 8.97
N ASN A 5 21.92 6.19 8.91
CA ASN A 5 20.60 6.45 9.50
C ASN A 5 19.45 6.01 8.57
N LEU A 6 19.75 5.72 7.30
CA LEU A 6 18.77 5.30 6.29
C LEU A 6 18.80 3.79 6.06
N ILE A 7 19.95 3.15 6.24
CA ILE A 7 20.14 1.71 6.01
C ILE A 7 20.85 1.14 7.24
N SER A 8 20.10 0.49 8.12
CA SER A 8 20.64 -0.20 9.32
C SER A 8 21.35 -1.50 8.96
N ASP A 9 20.85 -2.19 7.93
CA ASP A 9 21.27 -3.50 7.48
C ASP A 9 20.74 -3.74 6.04
N ALA A 10 21.13 -4.86 5.42
CA ALA A 10 20.73 -5.19 4.05
C ALA A 10 19.21 -5.29 3.88
N THR A 11 18.49 -5.82 4.88
CA THR A 11 17.04 -5.97 4.86
C THR A 11 16.34 -4.61 4.88
N GLY A 12 16.79 -3.68 5.73
CA GLY A 12 16.30 -2.30 5.78
C GLY A 12 16.56 -1.54 4.48
N GLY A 13 17.71 -1.78 3.85
CA GLY A 13 18.03 -1.19 2.54
C GLY A 13 17.12 -1.70 1.42
N ILE A 14 16.88 -3.02 1.37
CA ILE A 14 15.92 -3.65 0.44
C ILE A 14 14.51 -3.09 0.68
N HIS A 15 14.06 -3.06 1.94
CA HIS A 15 12.77 -2.53 2.33
C HIS A 15 12.58 -1.09 1.83
N LEU A 16 13.56 -0.21 2.08
CA LEU A 16 13.51 1.19 1.65
C LEU A 16 13.45 1.31 0.12
N LEU A 17 14.30 0.60 -0.61
CA LEU A 17 14.32 0.62 -2.08
C LEU A 17 12.97 0.23 -2.66
N PHE A 18 12.42 -0.91 -2.24
CA PHE A 18 11.13 -1.37 -2.75
C PHE A 18 9.96 -0.53 -2.26
N SER A 19 10.07 0.11 -1.09
CA SER A 19 9.08 1.08 -0.61
C SER A 19 8.99 2.29 -1.52
N VAL A 20 10.13 2.83 -1.97
CA VAL A 20 10.17 3.94 -2.94
C VAL A 20 9.56 3.52 -4.28
N VAL A 21 9.92 2.34 -4.79
CA VAL A 21 9.33 1.80 -6.03
C VAL A 21 7.81 1.62 -5.89
N ALA A 22 7.35 1.05 -4.78
CA ALA A 22 5.94 0.85 -4.50
C ALA A 22 5.19 2.19 -4.37
N LEU A 23 5.79 3.21 -3.75
CA LEU A 23 5.19 4.55 -3.65
C LEU A 23 4.99 5.18 -5.02
N ILE A 24 6.01 5.15 -5.88
CA ILE A 24 5.92 5.71 -7.25
C ILE A 24 4.89 4.96 -8.08
N ALA A 25 4.97 3.62 -8.09
CA ALA A 25 4.05 2.78 -8.86
C ALA A 25 2.60 2.88 -8.34
N GLY A 26 2.41 2.88 -7.01
CA GLY A 26 1.12 3.04 -6.36
C GLY A 26 0.48 4.39 -6.65
N THR A 27 1.27 5.48 -6.61
CA THR A 27 0.82 6.82 -7.02
C THR A 27 0.28 6.79 -8.44
N TYR A 28 1.02 6.18 -9.38
CA TYR A 28 0.52 6.02 -10.74
C TYR A 28 -0.77 5.20 -10.81
N ILE A 29 -0.91 4.12 -10.05
CA ILE A 29 -2.13 3.28 -10.04
C ILE A 29 -3.37 4.08 -9.63
N LEU A 30 -3.24 4.98 -8.64
CA LEU A 30 -4.34 5.84 -8.20
C LEU A 30 -4.77 6.85 -9.25
N PHE A 31 -3.82 7.57 -9.88
CA PHE A 31 -4.13 8.70 -10.76
C PHE A 31 -4.20 8.33 -12.24
N GLY A 32 -3.47 7.31 -12.67
CA GLY A 32 -3.38 6.86 -14.06
C GLY A 32 -4.68 6.31 -14.62
N ARG A 33 -4.72 6.14 -15.95
CA ARG A 33 -5.85 5.51 -16.65
C ARG A 33 -5.84 4.01 -16.40
N LYS A 34 -6.90 3.51 -15.75
CA LYS A 34 -7.07 2.10 -15.37
C LYS A 34 -7.40 1.22 -16.59
N GLY A 35 -7.08 -0.07 -16.49
CA GLY A 35 -7.33 -1.08 -17.54
C GLY A 35 -6.43 -1.00 -18.78
N THR A 36 -5.48 -0.06 -18.85
CA THR A 36 -4.51 0.03 -19.96
C THR A 36 -3.39 -1.02 -19.83
N VAL A 37 -2.67 -1.29 -20.93
CA VAL A 37 -1.45 -2.12 -20.89
C VAL A 37 -0.43 -1.56 -19.89
N LEU A 38 -0.29 -0.23 -19.86
CA LEU A 38 0.60 0.45 -18.93
C LEU A 38 0.14 0.29 -17.47
N HIS A 39 -1.17 0.43 -17.20
CA HIS A 39 -1.74 0.16 -15.88
C HIS A 39 -1.47 -1.27 -15.41
N ARG A 40 -1.61 -2.27 -16.28
CA ARG A 40 -1.29 -3.66 -15.91
C ARG A 40 0.19 -3.84 -15.59
N LYS A 41 1.09 -3.32 -16.45
CA LYS A 41 2.55 -3.41 -16.23
C LYS A 41 2.97 -2.75 -14.92
N ILE A 42 2.50 -1.52 -14.66
CA ILE A 42 2.80 -0.80 -13.42
C ILE A 42 2.10 -1.45 -12.21
N GLY A 43 0.90 -2.00 -12.40
CA GLY A 43 0.17 -2.80 -11.41
C GLY A 43 0.96 -4.01 -10.92
N TYR A 44 1.57 -4.76 -11.85
CA TYR A 44 2.47 -5.86 -11.50
C TYR A 44 3.74 -5.39 -10.81
N LEU A 45 4.36 -4.30 -11.30
CA LEU A 45 5.53 -3.71 -10.65
C LEU A 45 5.24 -3.32 -9.20
N TYR A 46 4.11 -2.63 -8.98
CA TYR A 46 3.63 -2.29 -7.63
C TYR A 46 3.40 -3.53 -6.78
N THR A 47 2.73 -4.55 -7.31
CA THR A 47 2.40 -5.77 -6.56
C THR A 47 3.67 -6.50 -6.10
N ILE A 48 4.66 -6.64 -7.00
CA ILE A 48 5.94 -7.27 -6.67
C ILE A 48 6.70 -6.44 -5.64
N ALA A 49 6.82 -5.12 -5.87
CA ALA A 49 7.52 -4.23 -4.94
C ALA A 49 6.85 -4.23 -3.55
N MET A 50 5.53 -4.10 -3.49
CA MET A 50 4.76 -4.12 -2.26
C MET A 50 4.88 -5.47 -1.54
N THR A 51 4.92 -6.58 -2.27
CA THR A 51 5.15 -7.91 -1.65
C THR A 51 6.52 -7.96 -0.97
N LEU A 52 7.57 -7.44 -1.61
CA LEU A 52 8.91 -7.39 -1.03
C LEU A 52 8.98 -6.46 0.18
N VAL A 53 8.27 -5.32 0.14
CA VAL A 53 8.10 -4.42 1.30
C VAL A 53 7.44 -5.16 2.46
N LEU A 54 6.38 -5.92 2.21
CA LEU A 54 5.66 -6.67 3.23
C LEU A 54 6.50 -7.79 3.83
N VAL A 55 7.17 -8.59 2.99
CA VAL A 55 8.07 -9.66 3.45
C VAL A 55 9.18 -9.10 4.33
N THR A 56 9.84 -8.03 3.88
CA THR A 56 10.89 -7.39 4.69
C THR A 56 10.33 -6.75 5.96
N ALA A 57 9.11 -6.19 5.94
CA ALA A 57 8.46 -5.64 7.14
C ALA A 57 8.23 -6.70 8.22
N PHE A 58 7.92 -7.96 7.85
CA PHE A 58 7.77 -9.05 8.81
C PHE A 58 9.10 -9.58 9.38
N VAL A 59 10.22 -9.19 8.79
CA VAL A 59 11.58 -9.59 9.21
C VAL A 59 12.26 -8.48 10.02
N ILE A 60 11.81 -7.22 9.92
CA ILE A 60 12.43 -6.08 10.60
C ILE A 60 11.86 -5.92 12.03
N TYR A 61 12.70 -6.14 13.04
CA TYR A 61 12.35 -6.03 14.46
C TYR A 61 13.02 -4.84 15.17
N ASN A 62 13.69 -3.96 14.44
CA ASN A 62 14.61 -2.94 15.00
C ASN A 62 13.96 -1.96 16.00
N LEU A 63 12.64 -1.77 15.96
CA LEU A 63 11.95 -0.80 16.81
C LEU A 63 11.41 -1.39 18.14
N TYR A 64 10.91 -2.62 18.12
CA TYR A 64 10.27 -3.24 19.28
C TYR A 64 11.01 -4.48 19.79
N GLY A 65 11.97 -5.01 19.03
CA GLY A 65 12.62 -6.30 19.32
C GLY A 65 11.69 -7.53 19.19
N SER A 66 10.40 -7.31 19.00
CA SER A 66 9.35 -8.33 18.88
C SER A 66 8.30 -7.91 17.86
N PHE A 67 7.35 -8.81 17.60
CA PHE A 67 6.18 -8.48 16.78
C PHE A 67 5.42 -7.30 17.40
N GLY A 68 5.16 -6.27 16.60
CA GLY A 68 4.63 -4.99 17.07
C GLY A 68 3.60 -4.40 16.12
N ILE A 69 3.18 -3.16 16.39
CA ILE A 69 2.10 -2.52 15.63
C ILE A 69 2.36 -2.45 14.12
N PHE A 70 3.60 -2.22 13.69
CA PHE A 70 3.96 -2.19 12.27
C PHE A 70 3.79 -3.53 11.57
N HIS A 71 3.95 -4.65 12.30
CA HIS A 71 3.71 -5.98 11.75
C HIS A 71 2.22 -6.25 11.57
N TRP A 72 1.38 -5.79 12.51
CA TRP A 72 -0.08 -5.83 12.34
C TRP A 72 -0.54 -5.00 11.14
N LEU A 73 0.05 -3.82 10.93
CA LEU A 73 -0.24 -2.97 9.77
C LEU A 73 0.26 -3.62 8.45
N ALA A 74 1.39 -4.32 8.48
CA ALA A 74 1.85 -5.14 7.35
C ALA A 74 0.90 -6.31 7.06
N LEU A 75 0.30 -6.93 8.08
CA LEU A 75 -0.73 -7.96 7.89
C LEU A 75 -1.98 -7.39 7.20
N VAL A 76 -2.49 -6.25 7.67
CA VAL A 76 -3.62 -5.57 7.02
C VAL A 76 -3.28 -5.21 5.59
N SER A 77 -2.08 -4.67 5.33
CA SER A 77 -1.63 -4.34 3.98
C SER A 77 -1.53 -5.58 3.09
N SER A 78 -1.06 -6.71 3.62
CA SER A 78 -1.06 -8.00 2.93
C SER A 78 -2.46 -8.42 2.52
N VAL A 79 -3.44 -8.33 3.43
CA VAL A 79 -4.85 -8.63 3.15
C VAL A 79 -5.38 -7.73 2.04
N THR A 80 -5.07 -6.43 2.06
CA THR A 80 -5.51 -5.52 0.98
C THR A 80 -4.85 -5.83 -0.36
N LEU A 81 -3.56 -6.17 -0.40
CA LEU A 81 -2.90 -6.52 -1.65
C LEU A 81 -3.48 -7.82 -2.24
N VAL A 82 -3.64 -8.84 -1.40
CA VAL A 82 -4.22 -10.14 -1.77
C VAL A 82 -5.67 -9.98 -2.21
N GLY A 83 -6.49 -9.24 -1.45
CA GLY A 83 -7.88 -8.97 -1.78
C GLY A 83 -8.06 -8.19 -3.09
N GLY A 84 -7.06 -7.39 -3.48
CA GLY A 84 -7.06 -6.68 -4.75
C GLY A 84 -6.65 -7.55 -5.94
N MET A 85 -5.69 -8.46 -5.75
CA MET A 85 -5.07 -9.19 -6.87
C MET A 85 -5.64 -10.59 -7.09
N VAL A 86 -5.89 -11.35 -6.02
CA VAL A 86 -6.34 -12.75 -6.13
C VAL A 86 -7.68 -12.88 -6.87
N PRO A 87 -8.71 -12.06 -6.61
CA PRO A 87 -9.96 -12.15 -7.37
C PRO A 87 -9.78 -11.94 -8.87
N MET A 88 -8.82 -11.11 -9.30
CA MET A 88 -8.52 -10.89 -10.72
C MET A 88 -7.85 -12.11 -11.35
N PHE A 89 -6.92 -12.76 -10.65
CA PHE A 89 -6.24 -13.96 -11.17
C PHE A 89 -7.18 -15.16 -11.25
N LEU A 90 -8.05 -15.30 -10.25
CA LEU A 90 -9.03 -16.39 -10.18
C LEU A 90 -10.31 -16.08 -10.96
N LYS A 91 -10.43 -14.90 -11.59
CA LYS A 91 -11.59 -14.45 -12.36
C LYS A 91 -12.90 -14.61 -11.58
N LEU A 92 -12.89 -14.22 -10.30
CA LEU A 92 -14.06 -14.35 -9.42
C LEU A 92 -15.16 -13.36 -9.83
N LYS A 93 -16.42 -13.70 -9.53
CA LYS A 93 -17.52 -12.76 -9.71
C LYS A 93 -17.28 -11.50 -8.88
N GLY A 94 -17.37 -10.33 -9.53
CA GLY A 94 -17.08 -9.05 -8.88
C GLY A 94 -15.59 -8.78 -8.66
N ALA A 95 -14.68 -9.53 -9.30
CA ALA A 95 -13.23 -9.35 -9.19
C ALA A 95 -12.80 -7.89 -9.39
N LEU A 96 -13.38 -7.20 -10.38
CA LEU A 96 -13.09 -5.79 -10.63
C LEU A 96 -13.44 -4.89 -9.44
N ALA A 97 -14.55 -5.17 -8.74
CA ALA A 97 -14.96 -4.38 -7.59
C ALA A 97 -14.02 -4.58 -6.39
N TYR A 98 -13.60 -5.82 -6.16
CA TYR A 98 -12.55 -6.14 -5.19
C TYR A 98 -11.23 -5.48 -5.57
N HIS A 99 -10.80 -5.61 -6.82
CA HIS A 99 -9.57 -5.01 -7.32
C HIS A 99 -9.53 -3.50 -7.10
N ILE A 100 -10.56 -2.77 -7.54
CA ILE A 100 -10.64 -1.32 -7.37
C ILE A 100 -10.60 -0.92 -5.89
N SER A 101 -11.37 -1.62 -5.05
CA SER A 101 -11.50 -1.26 -3.64
C SER A 101 -10.22 -1.57 -2.86
N PHE A 102 -9.73 -2.80 -2.96
CA PHE A 102 -8.60 -3.26 -2.18
C PHE A 102 -7.26 -2.69 -2.68
N MET A 103 -7.07 -2.52 -3.99
CA MET A 103 -5.85 -1.85 -4.49
C MET A 103 -5.81 -0.37 -4.11
N TYR A 104 -6.97 0.30 -4.08
CA TYR A 104 -7.05 1.68 -3.57
C TYR A 104 -6.57 1.75 -2.11
N TRP A 105 -7.13 0.91 -1.25
CA TRP A 105 -6.77 0.88 0.17
C TRP A 105 -5.34 0.39 0.43
N SER A 106 -4.81 -0.50 -0.42
CA SER A 106 -3.40 -0.91 -0.37
C SER A 106 -2.46 0.29 -0.60
N VAL A 107 -2.76 1.17 -1.57
CA VAL A 107 -1.92 2.35 -1.83
C VAL A 107 -2.13 3.45 -0.76
N VAL A 108 -3.38 3.68 -0.31
CA VAL A 108 -3.63 4.64 0.79
C VAL A 108 -2.95 4.20 2.07
N GLY A 109 -2.99 2.91 2.39
CA GLY A 109 -2.25 2.31 3.50
C GLY A 109 -0.74 2.49 3.37
N LEU A 110 -0.19 2.34 2.16
CA LEU A 110 1.22 2.62 1.88
C LEU A 110 1.61 4.08 2.17
N TYR A 111 0.76 5.06 1.86
CA TYR A 111 1.02 6.45 2.27
C TYR A 111 0.97 6.64 3.79
N GLY A 112 0.05 5.94 4.48
CA GLY A 112 0.03 5.94 5.95
C GLY A 112 1.32 5.36 6.54
N ALA A 113 1.80 4.25 5.98
CA ALA A 113 3.08 3.64 6.36
C ALA A 113 4.26 4.59 6.08
N PHE A 114 4.26 5.29 4.95
CA PHE A 114 5.29 6.29 4.61
C PHE A 114 5.35 7.45 5.61
N VAL A 115 4.20 7.93 6.09
CA VAL A 115 4.16 8.94 7.15
C VAL A 115 4.82 8.41 8.42
N ALA A 116 4.45 7.20 8.86
CA ALA A 116 5.04 6.59 10.05
C ALA A 116 6.56 6.40 9.90
N GLU A 117 6.99 5.86 8.75
CA GLU A 117 8.41 5.59 8.45
C GLU A 117 9.24 6.88 8.42
N THR A 118 8.69 7.97 7.87
CA THR A 118 9.36 9.27 7.86
C THR A 118 9.58 9.77 9.29
N LEU A 119 8.57 9.62 10.16
CA LEU A 119 8.67 10.04 11.57
C LEU A 119 9.62 9.19 12.40
N VAL A 120 9.77 7.90 12.09
CA VAL A 120 10.80 7.04 12.71
C VAL A 120 12.21 7.50 12.33
N ARG A 121 12.39 8.08 11.14
CA ARG A 121 13.72 8.43 10.58
C ARG A 121 14.18 9.87 10.82
N PHE A 122 13.27 10.83 11.04
CA PHE A 122 13.62 12.25 10.90
C PHE A 122 13.94 13.04 12.18
N PRO A 123 13.50 12.70 13.40
CA PRO A 123 14.04 13.44 14.56
C PRO A 123 14.32 12.66 15.86
N LYS A 124 15.44 12.99 16.50
CA LYS A 124 15.74 12.71 17.93
C LYS A 124 14.67 13.24 18.91
N VAL A 125 13.78 14.13 18.44
CA VAL A 125 12.63 14.69 19.19
C VAL A 125 11.52 13.64 19.41
N VAL A 126 11.46 12.64 18.56
CA VAL A 126 10.35 11.68 18.47
C VAL A 126 10.79 10.26 18.85
N VAL A 127 12.07 9.98 18.64
CA VAL A 127 12.74 8.76 19.09
C VAL A 127 13.85 9.18 20.05
N GLU A 128 13.54 9.16 21.34
CA GLU A 128 14.53 9.41 22.39
C GLU A 128 15.19 8.06 22.73
N SER A 129 16.52 7.98 22.60
CA SER A 129 17.28 6.76 22.93
C SER A 129 16.87 5.49 22.16
N GLY A 130 16.29 5.62 20.96
CA GLY A 130 15.86 4.48 20.13
C GLY A 130 14.46 3.95 20.42
N ILE A 131 13.72 4.57 21.37
CA ILE A 131 12.38 4.16 21.76
C ILE A 131 11.36 5.20 21.26
N PRO A 132 10.29 4.80 20.56
CA PRO A 132 9.19 5.70 20.22
C PRO A 132 8.54 6.27 21.48
N ASN A 133 8.55 7.60 21.62
CA ASN A 133 7.92 8.29 22.76
C ASN A 133 6.44 8.64 22.46
N GLY A 134 5.74 9.25 23.44
CA GLY A 134 4.33 9.65 23.24
C GLY A 134 4.12 10.60 22.05
N THR A 135 5.09 11.48 21.77
CA THR A 135 5.08 12.39 20.62
C THR A 135 5.10 11.63 19.30
N PHE A 136 5.82 10.51 19.22
CA PHE A 136 5.83 9.64 18.04
C PHE A 136 4.44 9.14 17.69
N TYR A 137 3.78 8.52 18.67
CA TYR A 137 2.46 7.93 18.46
C TYR A 137 1.43 9.01 18.13
N LEU A 138 1.52 10.18 18.76
CA LEU A 138 0.62 11.29 18.48
C LEU A 138 0.81 11.81 17.04
N MET A 139 2.02 12.14 16.63
CA MET A 139 2.30 12.68 15.30
C MET A 139 1.99 11.67 14.20
N THR A 140 2.39 10.41 14.41
CA THR A 140 2.08 9.31 13.49
C THR A 140 0.58 9.09 13.40
N GLY A 141 -0.12 9.07 14.54
CA GLY A 141 -1.56 8.93 14.61
C GLY A 141 -2.29 10.04 13.84
N ILE A 142 -1.90 11.30 14.05
CA ILE A 142 -2.47 12.46 13.34
C ILE A 142 -2.20 12.35 11.83
N GLY A 143 -0.95 12.09 11.42
CA GLY A 143 -0.59 12.03 10.02
C GLY A 143 -1.29 10.88 9.28
N VAL A 144 -1.31 9.69 9.87
CA VAL A 144 -2.06 8.54 9.35
C VAL A 144 -3.55 8.85 9.31
N PHE A 145 -4.12 9.45 10.35
CA PHE A 145 -5.54 9.82 10.38
C PHE A 145 -5.90 10.78 9.24
N VAL A 146 -5.07 11.79 8.96
CA VAL A 146 -5.27 12.71 7.85
C VAL A 146 -5.24 11.98 6.51
N VAL A 147 -4.22 11.14 6.27
CA VAL A 147 -4.10 10.34 5.04
C VAL A 147 -5.33 9.44 4.85
N MET A 148 -5.71 8.70 5.89
CA MET A 148 -6.84 7.78 5.87
C MET A 148 -8.15 8.53 5.68
N SER A 149 -8.34 9.69 6.31
CA SER A 149 -9.55 10.51 6.16
C SER A 149 -9.70 11.05 4.74
N ILE A 150 -8.61 11.57 4.15
CA ILE A 150 -8.61 12.04 2.75
C ILE A 150 -8.92 10.86 1.81
N GLY A 151 -8.24 9.73 2.01
CA GLY A 151 -8.49 8.52 1.23
C GLY A 151 -9.94 8.05 1.33
N ASN A 152 -10.51 8.05 2.54
CA ASN A 152 -11.89 7.68 2.78
C ASN A 152 -12.87 8.61 2.05
N ILE A 153 -12.70 9.93 2.18
CA ILE A 153 -13.56 10.91 1.51
C ILE A 153 -13.50 10.74 -0.01
N VAL A 154 -12.30 10.59 -0.57
CA VAL A 154 -12.11 10.41 -2.01
C VAL A 154 -12.71 9.09 -2.48
N PHE A 155 -12.51 8.00 -1.74
CA PHE A 155 -13.06 6.69 -2.08
C PHE A 155 -14.59 6.71 -2.11
N PHE A 156 -15.24 7.11 -1.02
CA PHE A 156 -16.71 7.05 -0.94
C PHE A 156 -17.40 8.02 -1.89
N ARG A 157 -16.79 9.16 -2.23
CA ARG A 157 -17.33 10.09 -3.23
C ARG A 157 -17.27 9.56 -4.66
N ASN A 158 -16.35 8.64 -4.96
CA ASN A 158 -16.05 8.25 -6.34
C ASN A 158 -16.21 6.75 -6.64
N LYS A 159 -16.24 5.87 -5.64
CA LYS A 159 -16.25 4.42 -5.82
C LYS A 159 -17.36 3.95 -6.76
N ASP A 160 -18.59 4.45 -6.59
CA ASP A 160 -19.72 3.99 -7.39
C ASP A 160 -19.61 4.47 -8.85
N LYS A 161 -19.05 5.67 -9.05
CA LYS A 161 -18.75 6.22 -10.39
C LYS A 161 -17.66 5.40 -11.08
N TRP A 162 -16.58 5.06 -10.36
CA TRP A 162 -15.49 4.23 -10.88
C TRP A 162 -15.97 2.83 -11.24
N LEU A 163 -16.71 2.17 -10.34
CA LEU A 163 -17.26 0.84 -10.57
C LEU A 163 -18.18 0.85 -11.80
N LYS A 164 -19.16 1.76 -11.86
CA LYS A 164 -20.06 1.86 -13.01
C LYS A 164 -19.29 2.07 -14.32
N ARG A 165 -18.31 2.97 -14.32
CA ARG A 165 -17.48 3.27 -15.50
C ARG A 165 -16.66 2.06 -15.94
N TYR A 166 -15.89 1.48 -15.04
CA TYR A 166 -14.94 0.41 -15.39
C TYR A 166 -15.64 -0.93 -15.63
N THR A 167 -16.78 -1.20 -14.99
CA THR A 167 -17.62 -2.35 -15.36
C THR A 167 -18.20 -2.16 -16.76
N ALA A 168 -18.60 -0.95 -17.16
CA ALA A 168 -19.06 -0.71 -18.53
C ALA A 168 -17.92 -0.81 -19.57
N GLU A 169 -16.71 -0.34 -19.23
CA GLU A 169 -15.54 -0.38 -20.11
C GLU A 169 -14.91 -1.78 -20.22
N PHE A 170 -14.87 -2.56 -19.13
CA PHE A 170 -14.11 -3.81 -19.05
C PHE A 170 -14.93 -5.04 -18.62
N GLY A 171 -16.08 -4.84 -17.95
CA GLY A 171 -16.92 -5.92 -17.45
C GLY A 171 -17.64 -6.74 -18.52
N ARG A 172 -17.72 -6.25 -19.77
CA ARG A 172 -18.21 -7.03 -20.92
C ARG A 172 -17.15 -7.92 -21.57
N VAL A 173 -15.88 -7.79 -21.17
CA VAL A 173 -14.76 -8.54 -21.76
C VAL A 173 -14.50 -9.86 -21.01
N GLU A 174 -15.16 -10.07 -19.86
CA GLU A 174 -14.97 -11.24 -18.99
C GLU A 174 -16.14 -12.24 -19.02
N GLU A 175 -17.25 -11.96 -19.71
CA GLU A 175 -18.20 -13.03 -20.05
C GLU A 175 -17.51 -13.92 -21.10
N PRO A 176 -17.25 -15.20 -20.82
CA PRO A 176 -16.86 -16.10 -21.88
C PRO A 176 -18.03 -16.09 -22.86
N GLU A 177 -17.75 -15.84 -24.14
CA GLU A 177 -18.68 -16.24 -25.20
C GLU A 177 -18.97 -17.72 -24.96
N LEU A 178 -20.14 -18.00 -24.39
CA LEU A 178 -20.72 -19.33 -24.41
C LEU A 178 -21.08 -19.54 -25.88
N ASN A 179 -20.10 -20.03 -26.62
CA ASN A 179 -20.30 -20.53 -27.97
C ASN A 179 -21.34 -21.64 -27.91
N GLY A 180 -22.48 -21.39 -28.57
CA GLY A 180 -23.35 -22.35 -29.25
C GLY A 180 -23.94 -23.47 -28.41
#